data_AF-A0A832FSH1-F1
#
_entry.id   AF-A0A832FSH1-F1
#
_cell.length_a   1.000
_cell.length_b   1.000
_cell.length_c   1.000
_cell.angle_alpha   90.00
_cell.angle_beta   90.00
_cell.angle_gamma   90.00
#
_symmetry.space_group_name_H-M   'P 1'
#
loop_
_entity.id
_entity.type
_entity.pdbx_description
1 polymer ?
#
loop_
_entity_poly.entity_id
_entity_poly.type
_entity_poly.pdbx_seq_one_letter_code
_entity_poly.pdbx_strand_id
1 'polypeptide(L)'
;MEAIKLFRKLDVHYLEVGFLEAMWKVLKIVPEEHLDVVALGLDAIRSTYTRLDIPSEAYVEAYRIYRRGHRDFIDALYYSTASIQKIPLLTIDVSFVELLEKHEYRVDGVVYTPENLEDLLRSAPR
;
A
#
# COMPACT_ATOMS: atom_id res chain seq x y z
N MET A 1 15.40 -2.90 -2.25
CA MET A 1 15.77 -3.41 -0.90
C MET A 1 16.16 -2.30 0.08
N GLU A 2 16.72 -1.16 -0.36
CA GLU A 2 17.09 -0.05 0.55
C GLU A 2 15.89 0.57 1.29
N ALA A 3 14.75 0.77 0.62
CA ALA A 3 13.55 1.37 1.24
C ALA A 3 13.02 0.59 2.47
N ILE A 4 13.13 -0.74 2.47
CA ILE A 4 12.71 -1.59 3.62
C ILE A 4 13.54 -1.26 4.87
N LYS A 5 14.81 -0.85 4.72
CA LYS A 5 15.64 -0.44 5.87
C LYS A 5 15.06 0.80 6.57
N LEU A 6 14.35 1.65 5.83
CA LEU A 6 13.70 2.85 6.36
C LEU A 6 12.45 2.52 7.18
N PHE A 7 11.85 1.34 7.02
CA PHE A 7 10.64 0.94 7.76
C PHE A 7 10.88 0.92 9.27
N ARG A 8 12.12 0.71 9.72
CA ARG A 8 12.49 0.78 11.15
C ARG A 8 12.37 2.18 11.75
N LYS A 9 12.22 3.21 10.91
CA LYS A 9 12.08 4.62 11.30
C LYS A 9 10.66 5.14 11.08
N LEU A 10 9.73 4.27 10.68
CA LEU A 10 8.37 4.62 10.28
C LEU A 10 7.39 3.72 11.02
N ASP A 11 6.23 4.27 11.36
CA ASP A 11 5.09 3.45 11.77
C ASP A 11 4.46 2.86 10.51
N VAL A 12 4.80 1.60 10.22
CA VAL A 12 4.32 0.90 9.03
C VAL A 12 2.90 0.40 9.26
N HIS A 13 2.04 0.70 8.30
CA HIS A 13 0.65 0.32 8.29
C HIS A 13 0.35 -0.64 7.14
N TYR A 14 -0.66 -1.49 7.30
CA TYR A 14 -1.11 -2.40 6.25
C TYR A 14 -2.63 -2.58 6.25
N LEU A 15 -3.19 -2.98 5.09
CA LEU A 15 -4.58 -3.43 4.96
C LEU A 15 -4.60 -4.95 4.82
N GLU A 16 -5.55 -5.64 5.45
CA GLU A 16 -5.68 -7.11 5.33
C GLU A 16 -5.94 -7.56 3.87
N VAL A 17 -6.56 -6.71 3.04
CA VAL A 17 -6.73 -6.99 1.60
C VAL A 17 -5.38 -7.16 0.87
N GLY A 18 -4.31 -6.57 1.40
CA GLY A 18 -2.96 -6.76 0.91
C GLY A 18 -2.44 -8.18 1.01
N PHE A 19 -2.88 -8.92 2.04
CA PHE A 19 -2.55 -10.34 2.12
C PHE A 19 -3.20 -11.10 0.98
N LEU A 20 -4.44 -10.77 0.60
CA LEU A 20 -5.07 -11.44 -0.54
C LEU A 20 -4.26 -11.19 -1.81
N GLU A 21 -3.92 -9.93 -2.09
CA GLU A 21 -3.10 -9.54 -3.24
C GLU A 21 -1.72 -10.24 -3.26
N ALA A 22 -1.02 -10.25 -2.12
CA ALA A 22 0.25 -10.95 -1.97
C ALA A 22 0.09 -12.47 -2.19
N MET A 23 -0.98 -13.08 -1.65
CA MET A 23 -1.25 -14.50 -1.82
C MET A 23 -1.49 -14.88 -3.29
N TRP A 24 -2.07 -13.99 -4.12
CA TRP A 24 -2.16 -14.23 -5.57
C TRP A 24 -0.79 -14.37 -6.25
N LYS A 25 0.26 -13.75 -5.71
CA LYS A 25 1.65 -13.95 -6.17
C LYS A 25 2.24 -15.23 -5.60
N VAL A 26 2.02 -15.49 -4.30
CA VAL A 26 2.47 -16.73 -3.63
C VAL A 26 1.96 -17.96 -4.39
N LEU A 27 0.67 -18.02 -4.70
CA LEU A 27 0.04 -19.12 -5.44
C LEU A 27 0.69 -19.41 -6.80
N LYS A 28 1.37 -18.43 -7.42
CA LYS A 28 1.99 -18.55 -8.74
C LYS A 28 3.46 -18.94 -8.68
N ILE A 29 4.15 -18.66 -7.58
CA ILE A 29 5.62 -18.63 -7.52
C ILE A 29 6.17 -19.52 -6.40
N VAL A 30 5.45 -19.65 -5.29
CA VAL A 30 5.94 -20.33 -4.09
C VAL A 30 5.47 -21.79 -4.11
N PRO A 31 6.40 -22.76 -4.02
CA PRO A 31 6.04 -24.16 -3.95
C PRO A 31 5.52 -24.53 -2.55
N GLU A 32 4.81 -25.66 -2.45
CA GLU A 32 4.08 -26.06 -1.24
C GLU A 32 5.00 -26.24 -0.02
N GLU A 33 6.21 -26.76 -0.22
CA GLU A 33 7.22 -26.95 0.84
C GLU A 33 7.72 -25.65 1.50
N HIS A 34 7.34 -24.48 0.97
CA HIS A 34 7.71 -23.17 1.50
C HIS A 34 6.53 -22.43 2.15
N LEU A 35 5.36 -23.05 2.28
CA LEU A 35 4.19 -22.41 2.89
C LEU A 35 4.39 -22.03 4.37
N ASP A 36 5.22 -22.77 5.11
CA ASP A 36 5.58 -22.41 6.48
C ASP A 36 6.31 -21.05 6.56
N VAL A 37 7.13 -20.74 5.57
CA VAL A 37 7.82 -19.43 5.47
C VAL A 37 6.83 -18.33 5.14
N VAL A 38 5.84 -18.61 4.30
CA VAL A 38 4.76 -17.65 3.99
C VAL A 38 3.94 -17.37 5.25
N ALA A 39 3.54 -18.39 6.00
CA ALA A 39 2.81 -18.25 7.25
C ALA A 39 3.58 -17.40 8.27
N LEU A 40 4.88 -17.70 8.46
CA LEU A 40 5.76 -16.90 9.32
C LEU A 40 5.82 -15.43 8.88
N GLY A 41 5.86 -15.16 7.57
CA GLY A 41 5.86 -13.80 7.02
C GLY A 41 4.55 -13.05 7.32
N LEU A 42 3.40 -13.70 7.14
CA LEU A 42 2.09 -13.11 7.46
C LEU A 42 1.97 -12.79 8.95
N ASP A 43 2.40 -13.71 9.82
CA ASP A 43 2.39 -13.51 11.27
C ASP A 43 3.33 -12.36 11.68
N ALA A 44 4.52 -12.29 11.07
CA ALA A 44 5.45 -11.19 11.32
C ALA A 44 4.84 -9.83 10.92
N ILE A 45 4.14 -9.72 9.80
CA ILE A 45 3.47 -8.49 9.40
C ILE A 45 2.39 -8.12 10.43
N ARG A 46 1.52 -9.08 10.80
CA ARG A 46 0.46 -8.85 11.80
C ARG A 46 0.99 -8.44 13.16
N SER A 47 2.15 -8.97 13.57
CA SER A 47 2.72 -8.68 14.89
C SER A 47 3.57 -7.41 14.93
N THR A 48 4.00 -6.88 13.78
CA THR A 48 4.93 -5.74 13.72
C THR A 48 4.35 -4.48 13.09
N TYR A 49 3.40 -4.59 12.17
CA TYR A 49 2.78 -3.45 11.48
C TYR A 49 1.40 -3.17 12.06
N THR A 50 0.96 -1.92 11.96
CA THR A 50 -0.36 -1.51 12.43
C THR A 50 -1.40 -1.80 11.35
N ARG A 51 -2.40 -2.63 11.67
CA ARG A 51 -3.53 -2.85 10.77
C ARG A 51 -4.39 -1.59 10.69
N LEU A 52 -4.70 -1.15 9.48
CA LEU A 52 -5.70 -0.13 9.23
C LEU A 52 -7.04 -0.75 8.86
N ASP A 53 -8.11 -0.20 9.45
CA ASP A 53 -9.47 -0.51 9.04
C ASP A 53 -9.87 0.39 7.86
N ILE A 54 -10.57 -0.17 6.88
CA ILE A 54 -10.96 0.55 5.66
C ILE A 54 -12.27 1.29 5.93
N PRO A 55 -12.29 2.64 5.89
CA PRO A 55 -13.52 3.40 6.09
C PRO A 55 -14.48 3.19 4.90
N SER A 56 -15.79 3.31 5.15
CA SER A 56 -16.80 3.10 4.11
C SER A 56 -16.62 4.03 2.90
N GLU A 57 -16.16 5.23 3.16
CA GLU A 57 -15.84 6.29 2.21
C GLU A 57 -14.69 5.88 1.29
N ALA A 58 -13.73 5.07 1.77
CA ALA A 58 -12.64 4.57 0.94
C ALA A 58 -13.16 3.60 -0.13
N TYR A 59 -14.15 2.76 0.18
CA TYR A 59 -14.77 1.90 -0.83
C TYR A 59 -15.51 2.69 -1.90
N VAL A 60 -16.23 3.74 -1.51
CA VAL A 60 -16.95 4.62 -2.44
C VAL A 60 -15.96 5.37 -3.34
N GLU A 61 -14.86 5.86 -2.78
CA GLU A 61 -13.83 6.56 -3.55
C GLU A 61 -13.04 5.62 -4.47
N ALA A 62 -12.69 4.43 -3.99
CA ALA A 62 -12.05 3.40 -4.80
C ALA A 62 -12.91 3.00 -6.00
N TYR A 63 -14.24 2.92 -5.81
CA TYR A 63 -15.18 2.71 -6.91
C TYR A 63 -15.12 3.84 -7.95
N ARG A 64 -15.02 5.10 -7.52
CA ARG A 64 -14.92 6.24 -8.45
C ARG A 64 -13.61 6.23 -9.23
N ILE A 65 -12.49 5.96 -8.56
CA ILE A 65 -11.18 5.75 -9.20
C ILE A 65 -11.30 4.64 -10.25
N TYR A 66 -11.94 3.52 -9.87
CA TYR A 66 -12.12 2.40 -10.78
C TYR A 66 -12.90 2.77 -12.04
N ARG A 67 -14.00 3.52 -11.87
CA ARG A 67 -14.84 4.00 -12.98
C ARG A 67 -14.14 5.01 -13.90
N ARG A 68 -13.09 5.70 -13.43
CA ARG A 68 -12.32 6.68 -14.21
C ARG A 68 -11.23 6.05 -15.09
N GLY A 69 -10.97 4.75 -14.95
CA GLY A 69 -10.11 4.02 -15.88
C GLY A 69 -9.07 3.10 -15.24
N HIS A 70 -8.87 3.20 -13.92
CA HIS A 70 -7.98 2.29 -13.20
C HIS A 70 -8.70 0.98 -12.89
N ARG A 71 -8.27 -0.13 -13.50
CA ARG A 71 -9.01 -1.39 -13.37
C ARG A 71 -8.52 -2.28 -12.21
N ASP A 72 -7.60 -1.78 -11.40
CA ASP A 72 -7.26 -2.44 -10.14
C ASP A 72 -8.02 -1.78 -8.98
N PHE A 73 -8.94 -2.54 -8.39
CA PHE A 73 -9.74 -2.03 -7.29
C PHE A 73 -8.97 -2.04 -5.96
N ILE A 74 -8.00 -2.94 -5.79
CA ILE A 74 -7.23 -3.05 -4.55
C ILE A 74 -6.28 -1.86 -4.43
N ASP A 75 -5.58 -1.49 -5.50
CA ASP A 75 -4.74 -0.29 -5.56
C ASP A 75 -5.55 0.99 -5.31
N ALA A 76 -6.73 1.10 -5.95
CA ALA A 76 -7.66 2.20 -5.69
C ALA A 76 -8.05 2.28 -4.20
N LEU A 77 -8.29 1.13 -3.56
CA LEU A 77 -8.69 1.05 -2.15
C LEU A 77 -7.54 1.44 -1.21
N TYR A 78 -6.31 1.05 -1.53
CA TYR A 78 -5.11 1.50 -0.81
C TYR A 78 -4.99 3.01 -0.85
N TYR A 79 -5.04 3.60 -2.06
CA TYR A 79 -4.95 5.04 -2.23
C TYR A 79 -6.09 5.77 -1.48
N SER A 80 -7.33 5.32 -1.65
CA SER A 80 -8.48 5.95 -1.00
C SER A 80 -8.36 5.88 0.53
N THR A 81 -7.95 4.75 1.09
CA THR A 81 -7.77 4.60 2.54
C THR A 81 -6.65 5.51 3.06
N ALA A 82 -5.50 5.48 2.40
CA ALA A 82 -4.34 6.34 2.69
C ALA A 82 -4.70 7.83 2.69
N SER A 83 -5.37 8.29 1.63
CA SER A 83 -5.79 9.67 1.46
C SER A 83 -6.78 10.13 2.54
N ILE A 84 -7.80 9.31 2.84
CA ILE A 84 -8.84 9.63 3.84
C ILE A 84 -8.26 9.65 5.25
N GLN A 85 -7.43 8.65 5.60
CA GLN A 85 -6.85 8.53 6.94
C GLN A 85 -5.58 9.38 7.11
N LYS A 86 -5.13 10.08 6.06
CA LYS A 86 -3.92 10.92 6.05
C LYS A 86 -2.66 10.13 6.40
N ILE A 87 -2.60 8.88 5.92
CA ILE A 87 -1.45 7.99 6.07
C ILE A 87 -0.83 7.84 4.68
N PRO A 88 0.44 8.21 4.48
CA PRO A 88 1.08 8.08 3.19
C PRO A 88 1.08 6.64 2.65
N LEU A 89 0.68 6.48 1.39
CA LEU A 89 0.77 5.23 0.64
C LEU A 89 2.19 5.07 0.08
N LEU A 90 2.81 3.91 0.32
CA LEU A 90 4.04 3.51 -0.38
C LEU A 90 3.69 2.49 -1.46
N THR A 91 4.00 2.79 -2.73
CA THR A 91 3.78 1.88 -3.87
C THR A 91 5.01 1.81 -4.77
N ILE A 92 5.18 0.68 -5.45
CA ILE A 92 6.18 0.51 -6.52
C ILE A 92 5.57 0.67 -7.92
N ASP A 93 4.24 0.82 -8.01
CA ASP A 93 3.53 0.95 -9.27
C ASP A 93 3.53 2.41 -9.74
N VAL A 94 4.52 2.77 -10.55
CA VAL A 94 4.63 4.10 -11.16
C VAL A 94 3.46 4.38 -12.10
N SER A 95 2.92 3.36 -12.78
CA SER A 95 1.79 3.54 -13.70
C SER A 95 0.49 3.90 -12.97
N PHE A 96 0.32 3.41 -11.74
CA PHE A 96 -0.77 3.81 -10.87
C PHE A 96 -0.62 5.27 -10.42
N VAL A 97 0.59 5.70 -10.04
CA VAL A 97 0.86 7.10 -9.68
C VAL A 97 0.55 8.03 -10.85
N GLU A 98 1.06 7.75 -12.05
CA GLU A 98 0.77 8.53 -13.26
C GLU A 98 -0.74 8.60 -13.58
N LEU A 99 -1.47 7.51 -13.34
CA LEU A 99 -2.91 7.48 -13.52
C LEU A 99 -3.62 8.41 -12.54
N LEU A 100 -3.24 8.39 -11.26
CA LEU A 100 -3.80 9.26 -10.24
C LEU A 100 -3.61 10.74 -10.62
N GLU A 101 -2.39 11.12 -11.02
CA GLU A 101 -2.08 12.48 -11.48
C GLU A 101 -2.90 12.88 -12.70
N LYS A 102 -2.98 12.00 -13.71
CA LYS A 102 -3.76 12.23 -14.94
C LYS A 102 -5.24 12.49 -14.67
N HIS A 103 -5.79 11.92 -13.60
CA HIS A 103 -7.19 12.09 -13.20
C HIS A 103 -7.37 13.10 -12.05
N GLU A 104 -6.37 13.96 -11.82
CA GLU A 104 -6.38 15.06 -10.85
C GLU A 104 -6.56 14.61 -9.40
N TYR A 105 -6.19 13.37 -9.08
CA TYR A 105 -6.10 12.91 -7.71
C TYR A 105 -4.84 13.47 -7.04
N ARG A 106 -4.94 13.75 -5.74
CA ARG A 106 -3.80 14.27 -4.97
C ARG A 106 -2.75 13.17 -4.78
N VAL A 107 -1.57 13.38 -5.33
CA VAL A 107 -0.40 12.51 -5.14
C VAL A 107 0.57 13.11 -4.10
N ASP A 108 0.82 14.43 -4.17
CA ASP A 108 1.75 15.11 -3.27
C ASP A 108 1.37 14.98 -1.79
N GLY A 109 2.30 14.39 -1.03
CA GLY A 109 2.15 14.11 0.41
C GLY A 109 1.19 12.97 0.73
N VAL A 110 0.67 12.27 -0.29
CA VAL A 110 -0.24 11.11 -0.14
C VAL A 110 0.42 9.85 -0.64
N VAL A 111 1.15 9.88 -1.76
CA VAL A 111 1.78 8.72 -2.37
C VAL A 111 3.28 8.91 -2.47
N TYR A 112 4.01 7.86 -2.11
CA TYR A 112 5.45 7.76 -2.16
C TYR A 112 5.86 6.47 -2.88
N THR A 113 7.04 6.50 -3.47
CA THR A 113 7.72 5.34 -4.04
C THR A 113 9.01 5.08 -3.27
N PRO A 114 9.66 3.91 -3.46
CA PRO A 114 10.95 3.64 -2.81
C PRO A 114 12.01 4.73 -3.04
N GLU A 115 11.97 5.42 -4.19
CA GLU A 115 12.92 6.45 -4.60
C GLU A 115 12.76 7.75 -3.81
N ASN A 116 11.54 8.09 -3.36
CA ASN A 116 11.25 9.35 -2.65
C ASN A 116 10.83 9.14 -1.18
N LEU A 117 10.89 7.91 -0.67
CA LEU A 117 10.52 7.59 0.72
C LEU A 117 11.37 8.36 1.76
N GLU A 118 12.60 8.75 1.44
CA GLU A 118 13.40 9.58 2.33
C GLU A 118 12.82 10.98 2.55
N ASP A 119 12.07 11.51 1.58
CA ASP A 119 11.45 12.83 1.70
C ASP A 119 10.33 12.81 2.75
N LEU A 120 9.64 11.67 2.91
CA LEU A 120 8.68 11.46 3.99
C LEU A 120 9.34 11.57 5.37
N LEU A 121 10.54 11.02 5.53
CA LEU A 121 11.29 11.12 6.79
C LEU A 121 11.75 12.55 7.09
N ARG A 122 11.94 13.38 6.06
CA ARG A 122 12.35 14.79 6.20
C ARG A 122 11.16 15.69 6.51
N SER A 123 9.96 15.33 6.08
CA SER A 123 8.72 16.10 6.26
C SER A 123 7.96 15.76 7.54
N ALA A 124 8.25 14.61 8.17
CA ALA A 124 7.68 14.26 9.47
C ALA A 124 8.10 15.26 10.56
N PRO A 125 7.16 15.83 11.34
CA PRO A 125 7.51 16.64 12.50
C PRO A 125 8.31 15.80 13.49
N ARG A 126 9.45 16.34 13.95
CA ARG A 126 10.34 15.68 14.93
C ARG A 126 9.68 15.53 16.29
#